data_AF-A0A3B9VZD9-F1
#
_entry.id   AF-A0A3B9VZD9-F1
#
_cell.length_a   1.000
_cell.length_b   1.000
_cell.length_c   1.000
_cell.angle_alpha   90.00
_cell.angle_beta   90.00
_cell.angle_gamma   90.00
#
_symmetry.space_group_name_H-M   'P 1'
#
loop_
_entity.id
_entity.type
_entity.pdbx_description
1 polymer ?
#
loop_
_entity_poly.entity_id
_entity_poly.type
_entity_poly.pdbx_seq_one_letter_code
_entity_poly.pdbx_strand_id
1 'polypeptide(L)'
;GRTASGSVRIAGQRAQVAKASRIWVEGKHDAELVEKVWGDDLRVEGIVVEPLHGIDDLAGAVAAFGPGPGRRLGVLVDHLVPDSKESRIAAAVMSSPGAASNVLIVGHPYIDVWQAIRPAVLGIEQWPVVPRGQDWKTGILAAFGWPHSTKEDIGLGWQKLLGAVRSYADLEASLLGRVEEVIDFLTVP
;
A
#
# COMPACT_ATOMS: atom_id res chain seq x y z
N GLY A 1 25.16 -5.23 -0.50
CA GLY A 1 23.94 -6.00 -0.23
C GLY A 1 22.75 -5.27 -0.84
N ARG A 2 21.66 -5.98 -1.18
CA ARG A 2 20.43 -5.37 -1.72
C ARG A 2 19.41 -5.10 -0.61
N THR A 3 18.51 -4.15 -0.80
CA THR A 3 17.32 -3.91 0.05
C THR A 3 16.23 -4.94 -0.27
N ALA A 4 15.15 -4.96 0.53
CA ALA A 4 14.03 -5.86 0.30
C ALA A 4 13.26 -5.56 -0.99
N SER A 5 13.30 -4.32 -1.49
CA SER A 5 12.82 -3.88 -2.82
C SER A 5 13.77 -4.24 -3.96
N GLY A 6 14.98 -4.72 -3.65
CA GLY A 6 15.98 -5.11 -4.66
C GLY A 6 16.95 -4.00 -5.06
N SER A 7 16.85 -2.81 -4.48
CA SER A 7 17.76 -1.69 -4.69
C SER A 7 19.16 -1.98 -4.12
N VAL A 8 20.19 -1.38 -4.72
CA VAL A 8 21.57 -1.51 -4.22
C VAL A 8 21.74 -0.59 -3.02
N ARG A 9 22.14 -1.13 -1.87
CA ARG A 9 22.42 -0.30 -0.69
C ARG A 9 23.57 0.67 -0.97
N ILE A 10 23.30 1.96 -0.84
CA ILE A 10 24.31 3.01 -0.94
C ILE A 10 24.94 3.21 0.44
N ALA A 11 26.23 2.89 0.57
CA ALA A 11 26.96 3.13 1.82
C ALA A 11 27.35 4.61 1.94
N GLY A 12 27.03 5.25 3.07
CA GLY A 12 27.49 6.60 3.40
C GLY A 12 26.56 7.75 2.97
N GLN A 13 25.33 7.47 2.55
CA GLN A 13 24.33 8.52 2.33
C GLN A 13 23.86 9.07 3.69
N ARG A 14 23.97 10.40 3.86
CA ARG A 14 23.34 11.10 4.99
C ARG A 14 21.83 10.96 4.84
N ALA A 15 21.13 10.60 5.92
CA ALA A 15 19.67 10.60 5.93
C ALA A 15 19.18 11.97 5.43
N GLN A 16 18.38 11.98 4.36
CA GLN A 16 17.81 13.22 3.86
C GLN A 16 16.83 13.76 4.91
N VAL A 17 16.67 15.08 4.95
CA VAL A 17 15.55 15.68 5.69
C VAL A 17 14.27 15.11 5.08
N ALA A 18 13.34 14.66 5.91
CA ALA A 18 12.06 14.14 5.45
C ALA A 18 11.43 15.14 4.46
N LYS A 19 11.21 14.69 3.23
CA LYS A 19 10.49 15.47 2.22
C LYS A 19 9.10 15.75 2.75
N ALA A 20 8.50 16.83 2.28
CA ALA A 20 7.11 17.12 2.63
C ALA A 20 6.13 16.14 1.95
N SER A 21 6.58 15.42 0.90
CA SER A 21 5.81 14.42 0.18
C SER A 21 5.44 13.20 1.04
N ARG A 22 4.31 12.58 0.73
CA ARG A 22 3.76 11.41 1.46
C ARG A 22 3.23 10.35 0.52
N ILE A 23 3.27 9.10 0.98
CA ILE A 23 2.46 8.00 0.45
C ILE A 23 1.34 7.75 1.44
N TRP A 24 0.10 7.82 0.99
CA TRP A 24 -1.06 7.36 1.74
C TRP A 24 -1.48 5.99 1.27
N VAL A 25 -1.83 5.13 2.22
CA VAL A 25 -2.31 3.78 1.96
C VAL A 25 -3.63 3.58 2.70
N GLU A 26 -4.49 2.69 2.23
CA GLU A 26 -5.84 2.57 2.77
C GLU A 26 -5.88 2.12 4.23
N GLY A 27 -4.97 1.22 4.63
CA GLY A 27 -4.96 0.64 5.96
C GLY A 27 -3.58 0.44 6.57
N LYS A 28 -3.58 0.01 7.83
CA LYS A 28 -2.36 -0.26 8.59
C LYS A 28 -1.54 -1.41 8.00
N HIS A 29 -2.18 -2.45 7.47
CA HIS A 29 -1.47 -3.61 6.92
C HIS A 29 -0.70 -3.22 5.65
N ASP A 30 -1.27 -2.35 4.83
CA ASP A 30 -0.63 -1.76 3.66
C ASP A 30 0.63 -1.02 4.07
N ALA A 31 0.51 -0.14 5.06
CA ALA A 31 1.64 0.63 5.56
C ALA A 31 2.77 -0.28 6.07
N GLU A 32 2.41 -1.34 6.81
CA GLU A 32 3.38 -2.32 7.31
C GLU A 32 4.03 -3.13 6.17
N LEU A 33 3.29 -3.50 5.12
CA LEU A 33 3.84 -4.20 3.98
C LEU A 33 4.78 -3.30 3.17
N VAL A 34 4.36 -2.07 2.89
CA VAL A 34 5.14 -1.09 2.15
C VAL A 34 6.43 -0.77 2.92
N GLU A 35 6.34 -0.50 4.22
CA GLU A 35 7.50 -0.24 5.07
C GLU A 35 8.46 -1.43 5.09
N LYS A 36 7.94 -2.66 5.15
CA LYS A 36 8.78 -3.87 5.18
C LYS A 36 9.60 -4.04 3.90
N VAL A 37 9.01 -3.79 2.74
CA VAL A 37 9.65 -4.08 1.45
C VAL A 37 10.41 -2.86 0.90
N TRP A 38 9.86 -1.66 1.02
CA TRP A 38 10.42 -0.43 0.44
C TRP A 38 10.95 0.58 1.47
N GLY A 39 10.76 0.35 2.78
CA GLY A 39 11.13 1.34 3.80
C GLY A 39 12.59 1.79 3.76
N ASP A 40 13.52 0.92 3.35
CA ASP A 40 14.93 1.29 3.14
C ASP A 40 15.10 2.36 2.06
N ASP A 41 14.40 2.22 0.94
CA ASP A 41 14.47 3.15 -0.20
C ASP A 41 13.70 4.44 0.11
N LEU A 42 12.52 4.33 0.73
CA LEU A 42 11.72 5.47 1.13
C LEU A 42 12.44 6.38 2.13
N ARG A 43 13.24 5.82 3.04
CA ARG A 43 14.07 6.60 3.97
C ARG A 43 15.21 7.34 3.28
N VAL A 44 15.78 6.78 2.21
CA VAL A 44 16.77 7.49 1.37
C VAL A 44 16.13 8.70 0.71
N GLU A 45 14.89 8.53 0.25
CA GLU A 45 14.11 9.59 -0.40
C GLU A 45 13.43 10.56 0.57
N GLY A 46 13.47 10.29 1.87
CA GLY A 46 12.77 11.07 2.89
C GLY A 46 11.25 11.03 2.75
N ILE A 47 10.69 9.98 2.15
CA ILE A 47 9.25 9.80 1.94
C ILE A 47 8.67 8.99 3.11
N VAL A 48 7.52 9.42 3.61
CA VAL A 48 6.81 8.74 4.72
C VAL A 48 5.53 8.10 4.20
N VAL A 49 5.24 6.89 4.68
CA VAL A 49 3.98 6.16 4.43
C VAL A 49 3.04 6.36 5.62
N GLU A 50 1.80 6.77 5.36
CA GLU A 50 0.79 7.02 6.39
C GLU A 50 -0.49 6.24 6.05
N PRO A 51 -1.02 5.41 6.98
CA PRO A 51 -2.30 4.76 6.77
C PRO A 51 -3.45 5.76 6.92
N LEU A 52 -4.42 5.66 6.02
CA LEU A 52 -5.71 6.33 6.14
C LEU A 52 -6.62 5.52 7.06
N HIS A 53 -7.70 6.17 7.52
CA HIS A 53 -8.78 5.51 8.25
C HIS A 53 -9.95 5.24 7.28
N GLY A 54 -9.62 4.70 6.09
CA GLY A 54 -10.51 4.64 4.92
C GLY A 54 -10.40 5.87 4.02
N ILE A 55 -10.92 5.74 2.79
CA ILE A 55 -10.82 6.77 1.73
C ILE A 55 -12.07 7.64 1.58
N ASP A 56 -13.06 7.51 2.46
CA ASP A 56 -14.37 8.14 2.30
C ASP A 56 -14.32 9.66 2.18
N ASP A 57 -13.41 10.31 2.90
CA ASP A 57 -13.13 11.74 2.80
C ASP A 57 -11.72 12.01 2.23
N LEU A 58 -11.32 11.25 1.20
CA LEU A 58 -10.02 11.45 0.56
C LEU A 58 -9.89 12.88 0.00
N ALA A 59 -10.97 13.46 -0.54
CA ALA A 59 -10.96 14.82 -1.06
C ALA A 59 -10.67 15.87 0.02
N GLY A 60 -11.34 15.77 1.18
CA GLY A 60 -11.08 16.65 2.33
C GLY A 60 -9.65 16.49 2.86
N ALA A 61 -9.18 15.25 3.00
CA ALA A 61 -7.81 14.96 3.42
C ALA A 61 -6.78 15.56 2.44
N VAL A 62 -6.95 15.38 1.14
CA VAL A 62 -6.06 15.94 0.11
C VAL A 62 -6.07 17.47 0.15
N ALA A 63 -7.24 18.09 0.28
CA ALA A 63 -7.34 19.54 0.40
C ALA A 63 -6.63 20.07 1.66
N ALA A 64 -6.81 19.39 2.81
CA ALA A 64 -6.17 19.74 4.07
C ALA A 64 -4.66 19.52 4.04
N PHE A 65 -4.20 18.48 3.33
CA PHE A 65 -2.78 18.29 3.08
C PHE A 65 -2.29 19.50 2.30
N GLY A 66 -2.82 19.79 1.11
CA GLY A 66 -2.38 20.86 0.22
C GLY A 66 -1.18 20.46 -0.66
N PRO A 67 -1.33 19.48 -1.58
CA PRO A 67 -0.26 19.05 -2.47
C PRO A 67 0.25 20.19 -3.37
N GLY A 68 1.56 20.20 -3.63
CA GLY A 68 2.18 21.21 -4.49
C GLY A 68 3.59 20.83 -4.96
N PRO A 69 4.25 21.70 -5.73
CA PRO A 69 5.63 21.47 -6.19
C PRO A 69 6.57 21.31 -4.99
N GLY A 70 7.18 20.13 -4.83
CA GLY A 70 8.02 19.78 -3.68
C GLY A 70 7.27 19.18 -2.48
N ARG A 71 5.95 19.00 -2.59
CA ARG A 71 5.07 18.39 -1.59
C ARG A 71 3.99 17.56 -2.28
N ARG A 72 4.42 16.55 -3.03
CA ARG A 72 3.54 15.68 -3.80
C ARG A 72 2.93 14.59 -2.92
N LEU A 73 1.80 14.05 -3.35
CA LEU A 73 1.07 13.01 -2.64
C LEU A 73 0.85 11.80 -3.55
N GLY A 74 1.32 10.64 -3.12
CA GLY A 74 0.94 9.36 -3.70
C GLY A 74 -0.14 8.72 -2.84
N VAL A 75 -1.16 8.14 -3.44
CA VAL A 75 -2.21 7.39 -2.74
C VAL A 75 -2.32 6.02 -3.38
N LEU A 76 -2.15 4.97 -2.59
CA LEU A 76 -2.33 3.57 -2.98
C LEU A 76 -3.61 3.05 -2.32
N VAL A 77 -4.55 2.60 -3.14
CA VAL A 77 -5.90 2.20 -2.73
C VAL A 77 -6.14 0.73 -3.05
N ASP A 78 -6.82 0.02 -2.16
CA ASP A 78 -7.20 -1.37 -2.40
C ASP A 78 -8.41 -1.41 -3.34
N HIS A 79 -8.59 -2.54 -4.05
CA HIS A 79 -9.75 -2.77 -4.90
C HIS A 79 -10.11 -1.64 -5.88
N LEU A 80 -9.12 -0.92 -6.39
CA LEU A 80 -9.33 0.18 -7.34
C LEU A 80 -9.63 -0.37 -8.74
N VAL A 81 -10.89 -0.73 -8.97
CA VAL A 81 -11.40 -1.28 -10.23
C VAL A 81 -12.48 -0.38 -10.84
N PRO A 82 -12.74 -0.48 -12.16
CA PRO A 82 -13.80 0.30 -12.80
C PRO A 82 -15.15 0.14 -12.08
N ASP A 83 -15.89 1.25 -12.00
CA ASP A 83 -17.23 1.35 -11.39
C ASP A 83 -17.30 1.06 -9.88
N SER A 84 -16.15 0.87 -9.22
CA SER A 84 -16.09 0.74 -7.76
C SER A 84 -16.41 2.06 -7.03
N LYS A 85 -16.55 2.01 -5.71
CA LYS A 85 -16.68 3.22 -4.88
C LYS A 85 -15.37 4.00 -4.88
N GLU A 86 -14.26 3.28 -4.82
CA GLU A 86 -12.89 3.76 -4.78
C GLU A 86 -12.54 4.53 -6.06
N SER A 87 -12.93 4.00 -7.23
CA SER A 87 -12.70 4.68 -8.51
C SER A 87 -13.46 6.01 -8.62
N ARG A 88 -14.68 6.08 -8.08
CA ARG A 88 -15.47 7.33 -8.02
C ARG A 88 -14.83 8.36 -7.08
N ILE A 89 -14.34 7.93 -5.93
CA ILE A 89 -13.64 8.80 -4.97
C ILE A 89 -12.34 9.33 -5.59
N ALA A 90 -11.54 8.46 -6.21
CA ALA A 90 -10.31 8.85 -6.88
C ALA A 90 -10.56 9.88 -8.00
N ALA A 91 -11.58 9.65 -8.84
CA ALA A 91 -11.96 10.59 -9.89
C ALA A 91 -12.37 11.96 -9.34
N ALA A 92 -13.10 12.00 -8.22
CA ALA A 92 -13.48 13.25 -7.58
C ALA A 92 -12.25 14.04 -7.10
N VAL A 93 -11.28 13.39 -6.47
CA VAL A 93 -10.01 14.05 -6.07
C VAL A 93 -9.27 14.60 -7.27
N MET A 94 -9.09 13.78 -8.31
CA MET A 94 -8.33 14.15 -9.51
C MET A 94 -8.99 15.26 -10.34
N SER A 95 -10.28 15.52 -10.14
CA SER A 95 -10.99 16.66 -10.74
C SER A 95 -10.62 18.02 -10.13
N SER A 96 -9.93 18.02 -8.98
CA SER A 96 -9.54 19.25 -8.29
C SER A 96 -8.39 19.98 -9.00
N PRO A 97 -8.42 21.32 -9.06
CA PRO A 97 -7.34 22.10 -9.67
C PRO A 97 -5.97 21.76 -9.06
N GLY A 98 -4.98 21.48 -9.91
CA GLY A 98 -3.62 21.17 -9.48
C GLY A 98 -3.39 19.73 -9.00
N ALA A 99 -4.43 18.89 -8.92
CA ALA A 99 -4.28 17.48 -8.55
C ALA A 99 -3.43 16.72 -9.57
N ALA A 100 -3.68 16.90 -10.87
CA ALA A 100 -2.96 16.18 -11.94
C ALA A 100 -1.43 16.30 -11.91
N SER A 101 -0.87 17.37 -11.33
CA SER A 101 0.58 17.56 -11.22
C SER A 101 1.18 17.17 -9.87
N ASN A 102 0.34 17.03 -8.84
CA ASN A 102 0.81 16.95 -7.45
C ASN A 102 0.21 15.78 -6.66
N VAL A 103 -0.79 15.09 -7.22
CA VAL A 103 -1.43 13.90 -6.65
C VAL A 103 -1.40 12.78 -7.68
N LEU A 104 -0.98 11.60 -7.23
CA LEU A 104 -1.14 10.36 -7.98
C LEU A 104 -1.97 9.41 -7.13
N ILE A 105 -3.10 8.95 -7.67
CA ILE A 105 -3.91 7.91 -7.06
C ILE A 105 -3.81 6.67 -7.93
N VAL A 106 -3.31 5.60 -7.34
CA VAL A 106 -3.26 4.28 -7.95
C VAL A 106 -3.88 3.25 -7.02
N GLY A 107 -4.09 2.06 -7.53
CA GLY A 107 -4.56 0.96 -6.71
C GLY A 107 -4.33 -0.38 -7.36
N HIS A 108 -4.67 -1.42 -6.62
CA HIS A 108 -4.48 -2.80 -7.03
C HIS A 108 -5.79 -3.57 -7.08
N PRO A 109 -5.87 -4.67 -7.86
CA PRO A 109 -7.14 -5.37 -8.08
C PRO A 109 -7.60 -6.22 -6.89
N TYR A 110 -6.77 -6.33 -5.84
CA TYR A 110 -7.05 -7.17 -4.69
C TYR A 110 -8.15 -6.61 -3.79
N ILE A 111 -8.86 -7.51 -3.12
CA ILE A 111 -9.85 -7.14 -2.11
C ILE A 111 -9.17 -6.53 -0.88
N ASP A 112 -7.99 -7.05 -0.55
CA ASP A 112 -7.15 -6.58 0.55
C ASP A 112 -5.69 -6.87 0.23
N VAL A 113 -4.78 -6.02 0.71
CA VAL A 113 -3.32 -6.16 0.53
C VAL A 113 -2.74 -7.52 0.90
N TRP A 114 -3.37 -8.27 1.83
CA TRP A 114 -2.94 -9.65 2.12
C TRP A 114 -2.83 -10.49 0.85
N GLN A 115 -3.80 -10.34 -0.07
CA GLN A 115 -3.88 -11.09 -1.31
C GLN A 115 -2.75 -10.78 -2.29
N ALA A 116 -2.02 -9.67 -2.08
CA ALA A 116 -0.87 -9.32 -2.90
C ALA A 116 0.38 -10.16 -2.57
N ILE A 117 0.38 -10.94 -1.49
CA ILE A 117 1.42 -11.93 -1.21
C ILE A 117 1.19 -13.14 -2.12
N ARG A 118 2.24 -13.56 -2.84
CA ARG A 118 2.15 -14.70 -3.77
C ARG A 118 1.77 -15.98 -3.01
N PRO A 119 0.81 -16.77 -3.50
CA PRO A 119 0.41 -18.05 -2.88
C PRO A 119 1.58 -18.98 -2.53
N ALA A 120 2.58 -19.08 -3.42
CA ALA A 120 3.75 -19.92 -3.23
C ALA A 120 4.58 -19.55 -1.98
N VAL A 121 4.60 -18.28 -1.57
CA VAL A 121 5.29 -17.80 -0.36
C VAL A 121 4.65 -18.36 0.90
N LEU A 122 3.34 -18.61 0.84
CA LEU A 122 2.53 -19.14 1.93
C LEU A 122 2.37 -20.67 1.86
N GLY A 123 2.92 -21.31 0.82
CA GLY A 123 2.76 -22.75 0.58
C GLY A 123 1.33 -23.15 0.20
N ILE A 124 0.55 -22.24 -0.37
CA ILE A 124 -0.81 -22.50 -0.84
C ILE A 124 -0.85 -22.41 -2.38
N GLU A 125 -1.76 -23.15 -3.01
CA GLU A 125 -1.95 -23.11 -4.46
C GLU A 125 -2.55 -21.78 -4.93
N GLN A 126 -3.56 -21.31 -4.20
CA GLN A 126 -4.24 -20.04 -4.43
C GLN A 126 -4.84 -19.51 -3.14
N TRP A 127 -5.13 -18.21 -3.11
CA TRP A 127 -5.87 -17.61 -2.00
C TRP A 127 -7.27 -18.23 -1.87
N PRO A 128 -7.75 -18.53 -0.65
CA PRO A 128 -9.12 -18.94 -0.42
C PRO A 128 -10.12 -17.92 -0.97
N VAL A 129 -11.21 -18.41 -1.55
CA VAL A 129 -12.31 -17.55 -2.01
C VAL A 129 -13.25 -17.31 -0.85
N VAL A 130 -13.40 -16.04 -0.45
CA VAL A 130 -14.35 -15.63 0.59
C VAL A 130 -15.69 -15.24 -0.06
N PRO A 131 -16.83 -15.81 0.39
CA PRO A 131 -18.14 -15.43 -0.12
C PRO A 131 -18.44 -13.93 0.04
N ARG A 132 -19.19 -13.37 -0.90
CA ARG A 132 -19.67 -11.98 -0.80
C ARG A 132 -20.51 -11.79 0.47
N GLY A 133 -20.34 -10.63 1.11
CA GLY A 133 -21.05 -10.27 2.34
C GLY A 133 -20.38 -10.77 3.62
N GLN A 134 -19.32 -11.57 3.52
CA GLN A 134 -18.46 -11.93 4.64
C GLN A 134 -17.25 -10.98 4.70
N ASP A 135 -16.82 -10.62 5.91
CA ASP A 135 -15.55 -9.92 6.10
C ASP A 135 -14.40 -10.77 5.54
N TRP A 136 -13.63 -10.17 4.64
CA TRP A 136 -12.65 -10.91 3.85
C TRP A 136 -11.53 -11.47 4.73
N LYS A 137 -10.99 -10.69 5.67
CA LYS A 137 -9.90 -11.14 6.57
C LYS A 137 -10.36 -12.29 7.46
N THR A 138 -11.56 -12.18 8.04
CA THR A 138 -12.17 -13.25 8.84
C THR A 138 -12.34 -14.52 8.02
N GLY A 139 -12.82 -14.41 6.77
CA GLY A 139 -13.01 -15.55 5.87
C GLY A 139 -11.70 -16.24 5.50
N ILE A 140 -10.64 -15.47 5.24
CA ILE A 140 -9.30 -16.00 4.97
C ILE A 140 -8.76 -16.77 6.17
N LEU A 141 -8.84 -16.21 7.38
CA LEU A 141 -8.35 -16.87 8.59
C LEU A 141 -9.14 -18.15 8.88
N ALA A 142 -10.46 -18.12 8.72
CA ALA A 142 -11.30 -19.30 8.85
C ALA A 142 -10.89 -20.40 7.85
N ALA A 143 -10.63 -20.03 6.59
CA ALA A 143 -10.19 -20.98 5.56
C ALA A 143 -8.80 -21.58 5.85
N PHE A 144 -7.91 -20.83 6.50
CA PHE A 144 -6.62 -21.35 6.97
C PHE A 144 -6.71 -22.13 8.29
N GLY A 145 -7.89 -22.22 8.90
CA GLY A 145 -8.09 -22.85 10.21
C GLY A 145 -7.42 -22.07 11.36
N TRP A 146 -7.24 -20.76 11.21
CA TRP A 146 -6.65 -19.89 12.22
C TRP A 146 -7.74 -19.21 13.08
N PRO A 147 -7.39 -18.72 14.29
CA PRO A 147 -8.27 -17.86 15.07
C PRO A 147 -8.74 -16.66 14.23
N HIS A 148 -10.00 -16.24 14.41
CA HIS A 148 -10.64 -15.23 13.56
C HIS A 148 -11.82 -14.52 14.24
N SER A 149 -11.94 -14.59 15.56
CA SER A 149 -13.10 -14.06 16.29
C SER A 149 -12.90 -12.61 16.78
N THR A 150 -11.65 -12.15 16.82
CA THR A 150 -11.27 -10.87 17.43
C THR A 150 -10.35 -10.04 16.52
N LYS A 151 -10.18 -8.75 16.82
CA LYS A 151 -9.23 -7.90 16.09
C LYS A 151 -7.79 -8.33 16.32
N GLU A 152 -7.52 -8.87 17.51
CA GLU A 152 -6.25 -9.45 17.91
C GLU A 152 -5.92 -10.66 17.00
N ASP A 153 -6.91 -11.51 16.71
CA ASP A 153 -6.75 -12.63 15.78
C ASP A 153 -6.39 -12.15 14.36
N ILE A 154 -7.05 -11.08 13.89
CA ILE A 154 -6.72 -10.44 12.60
C ILE A 154 -5.27 -9.97 12.59
N GLY A 155 -4.83 -9.30 13.65
CA GLY A 155 -3.46 -8.83 13.80
C GLY A 155 -2.44 -9.97 13.82
N LEU A 156 -2.72 -11.05 14.55
CA LEU A 156 -1.84 -12.24 14.60
C LEU A 156 -1.75 -12.94 13.24
N GLY A 157 -2.88 -13.08 12.54
CA GLY A 157 -2.93 -13.58 11.18
C GLY A 157 -2.08 -12.75 10.23
N TRP A 158 -2.21 -11.42 10.31
CA TRP A 158 -1.39 -10.51 9.53
C TRP A 158 0.10 -10.65 9.82
N GLN A 159 0.50 -10.67 11.10
CA GLN A 159 1.92 -10.82 11.46
C GLN A 159 2.52 -12.14 10.93
N LYS A 160 1.73 -13.22 10.88
CA LYS A 160 2.16 -14.48 10.28
C LYS A 160 2.37 -14.36 8.77
N LEU A 161 1.46 -13.71 8.05
CA LEU A 161 1.56 -13.46 6.60
C LEU A 161 2.73 -12.52 6.27
N LEU A 162 2.80 -11.37 6.94
CA LEU A 162 3.88 -10.39 6.80
C LEU A 162 5.24 -11.01 7.17
N GLY A 163 5.26 -11.94 8.12
CA GLY A 163 6.45 -12.70 8.53
C GLY A 163 7.00 -13.63 7.44
N ALA A 164 6.18 -14.06 6.48
CA ALA A 164 6.60 -14.88 5.35
C ALA A 164 7.28 -14.07 4.24
N VAL A 165 6.87 -12.80 4.06
CA VAL A 165 7.48 -11.89 3.08
C VAL A 165 8.93 -11.58 3.46
N ARG A 166 9.84 -11.70 2.49
CA ARG A 166 11.27 -11.39 2.63
C ARG A 166 11.71 -10.28 1.69
N SER A 167 11.11 -10.21 0.51
CA SER A 167 11.45 -9.23 -0.53
C SER A 167 10.29 -8.95 -1.47
N TYR A 168 10.47 -7.98 -2.36
CA TYR A 168 9.54 -7.68 -3.44
C TYR A 168 9.18 -8.92 -4.29
N ALA A 169 10.08 -9.89 -4.42
CA ALA A 169 9.85 -11.11 -5.21
C ALA A 169 8.73 -12.00 -4.65
N ASP A 170 8.34 -11.79 -3.40
CA ASP A 170 7.27 -12.50 -2.71
C ASP A 170 5.89 -11.88 -2.98
N LEU A 171 5.83 -10.77 -3.71
CA LEU A 171 4.61 -10.02 -3.99
C LEU A 171 4.21 -10.11 -5.46
N GLU A 172 2.91 -9.96 -5.69
CA GLU A 172 2.33 -9.93 -7.02
C GLU A 172 2.75 -8.68 -7.80
N ALA A 173 3.04 -8.86 -9.09
CA ALA A 173 3.57 -7.79 -9.94
C ALA A 173 2.60 -6.60 -10.07
N SER A 174 1.29 -6.85 -9.94
CA SER A 174 0.24 -5.83 -9.97
C SER A 174 0.30 -4.87 -8.78
N LEU A 175 0.80 -5.30 -7.62
CA LEU A 175 1.08 -4.42 -6.47
C LEU A 175 2.43 -3.73 -6.68
N LEU A 176 3.47 -4.49 -7.04
CA LEU A 176 4.83 -3.96 -7.23
C LEU A 176 4.83 -2.75 -8.17
N GLY A 177 4.25 -2.91 -9.37
CA GLY A 177 4.23 -1.82 -10.36
C GLY A 177 3.52 -0.56 -9.87
N ARG A 178 2.52 -0.70 -8.98
CA ARG A 178 1.78 0.43 -8.41
C ARG A 178 2.57 1.17 -7.35
N VAL A 179 3.30 0.45 -6.50
CA VAL A 179 4.18 1.06 -5.50
C VAL A 179 5.35 1.77 -6.18
N GLU A 180 5.98 1.16 -7.18
CA GLU A 180 7.06 1.80 -7.95
C GLU A 180 6.57 3.06 -8.68
N GLU A 181 5.38 3.02 -9.28
CA GLU A 181 4.77 4.19 -9.94
C GLU A 181 4.56 5.36 -8.97
N VAL A 182 4.16 5.07 -7.73
CA VAL A 182 4.05 6.08 -6.67
C VAL A 182 5.42 6.63 -6.28
N ILE A 183 6.42 5.77 -6.08
CA ILE A 183 7.77 6.21 -5.71
C ILE A 183 8.37 7.09 -6.81
N ASP A 184 8.26 6.67 -8.08
CA ASP A 184 8.72 7.45 -9.22
C ASP A 184 8.05 8.83 -9.27
N PHE A 185 6.72 8.87 -9.12
CA PHE A 185 5.98 10.14 -9.11
C PHE A 185 6.46 11.11 -8.01
N LEU A 186 6.83 10.59 -6.84
CA LEU A 186 7.28 11.39 -5.70
C LEU A 186 8.76 11.78 -5.74
N THR A 187 9.55 11.11 -6.57
CA THR A 187 11.02 11.29 -6.62
C THR A 187 11.51 11.94 -7.89
N VAL A 188 10.74 11.92 -8.99
CA VAL A 188 11.06 12.66 -10.21
C VAL A 188 11.09 14.18 -9.92
N PRO A 189 12.19 14.89 -10.29
CA PRO A 189 12.38 16.33 -10.03
C PRO A 189 11.24 17.24 -10.47
#